data_AF-A0A3D0NW43-F1
#
_entry.id   AF-A0A3D0NW43-F1
#
_cell.length_a   1.000
_cell.length_b   1.000
_cell.length_c   1.000
_cell.angle_alpha   90.00
_cell.angle_beta   90.00
_cell.angle_gamma   90.00
#
_symmetry.space_group_name_H-M   'P 1'
#
loop_
_entity.id
_entity.type
_entity.pdbx_description
1 polymer ?
#
loop_
_entity_poly.entity_id
_entity_poly.type
_entity_poly.pdbx_seq_one_letter_code
_entity_poly.pdbx_strand_id
1 'polypeptide(L)'
;VGIPKDFPITAARRVIDYDWTIIAEEKYLLPLVSDVRLTIRDGARNYETRNLIRFREYQKFGTEVIIRDEDEEPYVEDKPKDQ
;
A
#
# COMPACT_ATOMS: atom_id res chain seq x y z
N VAL A 1 20.90 -29.07 9.02
CA VAL A 1 19.45 -29.34 9.15
C VAL A 1 18.76 -28.70 7.95
N GLY A 2 18.06 -29.49 7.15
CA GLY A 2 17.41 -29.06 5.91
C GLY A 2 15.89 -29.19 6.01
N ILE A 3 15.19 -28.85 4.93
CA ILE A 3 13.74 -28.96 4.85
C ILE A 3 13.34 -30.46 4.94
N PRO A 4 12.38 -30.83 5.81
CA PRO A 4 11.88 -32.21 5.92
C PRO A 4 11.33 -32.75 4.59
N LYS A 5 11.45 -34.06 4.35
CA LYS A 5 11.01 -34.70 3.09
C LYS A 5 9.49 -34.60 2.86
N ASP A 6 8.74 -34.54 3.95
CA ASP A 6 7.29 -34.42 4.02
C ASP A 6 6.82 -32.96 4.10
N PHE A 7 7.73 -31.99 4.11
CA PHE A 7 7.36 -30.58 4.10
C PHE A 7 6.73 -30.22 2.74
N PRO A 8 5.53 -29.63 2.73
CA PRO A 8 4.75 -29.47 1.50
C PRO A 8 5.34 -28.41 0.56
N ILE A 9 6.02 -27.38 1.08
CA ILE A 9 6.59 -26.31 0.25
C ILE A 9 8.03 -26.69 -0.12
N THR A 10 8.27 -26.95 -1.41
CA THR A 10 9.59 -27.39 -1.89
C THR A 10 10.43 -26.25 -2.46
N ALA A 11 9.80 -25.14 -2.81
CA ALA A 11 10.48 -23.91 -3.24
C ALA A 11 9.63 -22.69 -2.93
N ALA A 12 10.30 -21.58 -2.61
CA ALA A 12 9.68 -20.28 -2.43
C ALA A 12 10.51 -19.22 -3.16
N ARG A 13 9.87 -18.42 -4.00
CA ARG A 13 10.46 -17.26 -4.67
C ARG A 13 9.66 -16.02 -4.30
N ARG A 14 10.36 -14.95 -3.96
CA ARG A 14 9.77 -13.64 -3.67
C ARG A 14 10.58 -12.57 -4.38
N VAL A 15 9.92 -11.73 -5.16
CA VAL A 15 10.52 -10.58 -5.84
C VAL A 15 9.65 -9.37 -5.53
N ILE A 16 10.29 -8.27 -5.16
CA ILE A 16 9.64 -6.97 -4.99
C ILE A 16 10.43 -5.97 -5.81
N ASP A 17 9.77 -5.40 -6.79
CA ASP A 17 10.32 -4.32 -7.61
C ASP A 17 9.96 -2.99 -6.98
N TYR A 18 10.90 -2.07 -6.94
CA TYR A 18 10.70 -0.71 -6.43
C TYR A 18 10.91 0.29 -7.55
N ASP A 19 10.18 1.39 -7.49
CA ASP A 19 10.39 2.52 -8.38
C ASP A 19 10.20 3.84 -7.62
N TRP A 20 10.79 4.89 -8.17
CA TRP A 20 10.62 6.23 -7.65
C TRP A 20 9.25 6.78 -8.06
N THR A 21 8.51 7.31 -7.09
CA THR A 21 7.24 8.00 -7.32
C THR A 21 7.21 9.34 -6.59
N ILE A 22 6.46 10.29 -7.12
CA ILE A 22 6.30 11.63 -6.53
C ILE A 22 4.96 11.66 -5.82
N ILE A 23 4.98 11.99 -4.52
CA ILE A 23 3.78 12.15 -3.69
C ILE A 23 3.89 13.50 -3.00
N ALA A 24 2.93 14.40 -3.25
CA ALA A 24 2.93 15.76 -2.70
C ALA A 24 4.27 16.47 -2.90
N GLU A 25 4.75 16.49 -4.15
CA GLU A 25 6.00 17.15 -4.58
C GLU A 25 7.30 16.50 -4.11
N GLU A 26 7.22 15.52 -3.19
CA GLU A 26 8.37 14.80 -2.66
C GLU A 26 8.55 13.43 -3.34
N LYS A 27 9.81 13.01 -3.49
CA LYS A 27 10.19 11.79 -4.21
C LYS A 27 10.42 10.63 -3.22
N TYR A 28 9.70 9.52 -3.42
CA TYR A 28 9.77 8.33 -2.57
C TYR A 28 10.10 7.08 -3.40
N LEU A 29 10.94 6.19 -2.86
CA LEU A 29 11.17 4.87 -3.44
C LEU A 29 10.14 3.90 -2.85
N LEU A 30 9.14 3.52 -3.65
CA LEU A 30 8.03 2.70 -3.18
C LEU A 30 7.92 1.40 -4.00
N PRO A 31 7.30 0.34 -3.44
CA PRO A 31 7.03 -0.88 -4.19
C PRO A 31 6.22 -0.62 -5.45
N LEU A 32 6.53 -1.30 -6.55
CA LEU A 32 5.76 -1.26 -7.79
C LEU A 32 5.00 -2.58 -7.98
N VAL A 33 5.71 -3.70 -7.78
CA VAL A 33 5.17 -5.05 -7.94
C VAL A 33 5.73 -5.95 -6.84
N SER A 34 4.88 -6.82 -6.30
CA SER A 34 5.32 -7.97 -5.51
C SER A 34 4.83 -9.27 -6.16
N ASP A 35 5.76 -10.18 -6.49
CA ASP A 35 5.48 -11.51 -7.03
C ASP A 35 6.02 -12.57 -6.06
N VAL A 36 5.09 -13.35 -5.50
CA VAL A 36 5.40 -14.45 -4.59
C VAL A 36 4.94 -15.76 -5.23
N ARG A 37 5.85 -16.71 -5.36
CA ARG A 37 5.60 -18.05 -5.89
C ARG A 37 6.02 -19.10 -4.89
N LEU A 38 5.12 -20.06 -4.66
CA LEU A 38 5.38 -21.21 -3.82
C LEU A 38 5.12 -22.47 -4.64
N THR A 39 6.10 -23.37 -4.69
CA THR A 39 5.92 -24.70 -5.26
C THR A 39 5.53 -25.64 -4.14
N ILE A 40 4.38 -26.29 -4.29
CA ILE A 40 3.79 -27.18 -3.31
C ILE A 40 3.74 -28.59 -3.88
N ARG A 41 4.21 -29.55 -3.09
CA ARG A 41 4.10 -30.99 -3.35
C ARG A 41 3.06 -31.58 -2.42
N ASP A 42 2.01 -32.15 -3.00
CA ASP A 42 0.95 -32.87 -2.28
C ASP A 42 0.81 -34.28 -2.89
N GLY A 43 1.42 -35.26 -2.22
CA GLY A 43 1.57 -36.62 -2.75
C GLY A 43 2.28 -36.64 -4.11
N ALA A 44 1.59 -37.13 -5.14
CA ALA A 44 2.07 -37.16 -6.52
C ALA A 44 1.84 -35.83 -7.28
N ARG A 45 1.09 -34.89 -6.70
CA ARG A 45 0.77 -33.61 -7.34
C ARG A 45 1.85 -32.59 -7.02
N ASN A 46 2.20 -31.81 -8.04
CA ASN A 46 3.11 -30.68 -7.92
C ASN A 46 2.44 -29.47 -8.58
N TYR A 47 2.22 -28.41 -7.80
CA TYR A 47 1.59 -27.20 -8.29
C TYR A 47 2.24 -25.94 -7.71
N GLU A 48 2.08 -24.82 -8.42
CA GLU A 48 2.58 -23.52 -8.00
C GLU A 48 1.41 -22.61 -7.63
N THR A 49 1.50 -21.95 -6.48
CA THR A 49 0.65 -20.81 -6.15
C THR A 49 1.39 -19.53 -6.47
N ARG A 50 0.73 -18.60 -7.16
CA ARG A 50 1.27 -17.26 -7.48
C ARG A 50 0.40 -16.17 -6.86
N ASN A 51 1.00 -15.37 -6.00
CA ASN A 51 0.41 -14.14 -5.50
C ASN A 51 1.11 -12.95 -6.19
N LEU A 52 0.35 -12.12 -6.90
CA LEU A 52 0.85 -10.96 -7.64
C LEU A 52 0.12 -9.71 -7.18
N ILE A 53 0.86 -8.79 -6.55
CA ILE A 53 0.35 -7.49 -6.11
C ILE A 53 0.97 -6.43 -7.03
N ARG A 54 0.12 -5.54 -7.55
CA ARG A 54 0.57 -4.35 -8.28
C ARG A 54 0.18 -3.14 -7.45
N PHE A 55 1.17 -2.39 -7.02
CA PHE A 55 0.96 -1.15 -6.29
C PHE A 55 0.72 -0.04 -7.31
N ARG A 56 -0.41 0.65 -7.17
CA ARG A 56 -0.84 1.72 -8.05
C ARG A 56 -1.47 2.80 -7.21
N GLU A 57 -1.54 4.01 -7.77
CA GLU A 57 -2.30 5.11 -7.18
C GLU A 57 -1.94 5.31 -5.72
N TYR A 58 -0.64 5.54 -5.45
CA TYR A 58 -0.20 5.96 -4.13
C TYR A 58 -0.87 7.29 -3.79
N GLN A 59 -2.01 7.19 -3.10
CA GLN A 59 -2.78 8.35 -2.70
C GLN A 59 -2.33 8.80 -1.32
N LYS A 60 -2.16 10.12 -1.19
CA LYS A 60 -2.22 10.76 0.11
C LYS A 60 -3.71 10.84 0.46
N PHE A 61 -4.19 10.01 1.39
CA PHE A 61 -5.46 10.28 2.05
C PHE A 61 -5.24 11.52 2.93
N GLY A 62 -5.30 12.70 2.33
CA GLY A 62 -5.27 13.96 3.05
C GLY A 62 -6.58 14.12 3.78
N THR A 63 -6.52 14.22 5.10
CA THR A 63 -7.66 14.73 5.88
C THR A 63 -7.46 16.23 6.04
N GLU A 64 -8.49 17.02 5.72
CA GLU A 64 -8.54 18.43 6.12
C GLU A 64 -8.83 18.47 7.63
N VAL A 65 -7.76 18.63 8.43
CA VAL A 65 -7.91 18.80 9.88
C VAL A 65 -8.09 20.29 10.16
N ILE A 66 -9.33 20.68 10.44
CA ILE A 66 -9.61 22.00 11.01
C ILE A 66 -9.49 21.85 12.52
N ILE A 67 -8.39 22.35 13.09
CA ILE A 67 -8.25 22.51 14.54
C ILE A 67 -9.06 23.77 14.88
N ARG A 68 -10.18 23.60 15.58
CA ARG A 68 -10.95 24.70 16.15
C ARG A 68 -10.67 24.75 17.65
N ASP A 69 -10.29 25.90 18.16
CA ASP A 69 -10.29 26.16 19.59
C ASP A 69 -11.76 26.27 20.05
N GLU A 70 -12.10 25.79 21.26
CA GLU A 70 -13.49 25.71 21.75
C GLU A 70 -14.21 27.08 21.81
N ASP A 71 -13.48 28.18 21.73
CA ASP A 71 -13.95 29.55 21.94
C ASP A 71 -13.98 30.44 20.66
N GLU A 72 -13.68 29.92 19.47
CA GLU A 72 -13.78 30.71 18.22
C GLU A 72 -15.21 30.70 17.65
N GLU A 73 -15.96 31.79 17.89
CA GLU A 73 -17.20 32.05 17.17
C GLU A 73 -16.93 32.30 15.67
N PRO A 74 -17.78 31.77 14.76
CA PRO A 74 -17.58 31.92 13.33
C PRO A 74 -17.64 33.40 12.92
N TYR A 75 -16.58 33.89 12.28
CA TYR A 75 -16.53 35.24 11.75
C TYR A 75 -17.58 35.43 10.64
N VAL A 76 -18.58 36.27 10.89
CA VAL A 76 -19.56 36.69 9.88
C VAL A 76 -19.04 37.97 9.23
N GLU A 77 -18.69 37.90 7.95
CA GLU A 77 -18.25 39.06 7.17
C GLU A 77 -19.46 40.01 6.98
N ASP A 78 -19.47 41.14 7.69
CA ASP A 78 -20.55 42.11 7.63
C ASP A 78 -20.45 42.91 6.31
N LYS A 79 -21.37 42.65 5.36
CA LYS A 79 -21.47 43.42 4.11
C LYS A 79 -22.66 44.38 4.15
N PRO A 80 -22.48 45.60 3.62
CA PRO A 80 -23.25 46.77 4.01
C PRO A 80 -24.68 46.74 3.44
N LYS A 81 -25.64 47.26 4.22
CA LYS A 81 -27.03 47.42 3.78
C LYS A 81 -27.07 48.42 2.62
N ASP A 82 -27.49 47.94 1.44
CA ASP A 82 -27.82 48.80 0.32
C ASP A 82 -28.88 49.84 0.74
N GLN A 83 -28.66 51.09 0.31
CA GLN A 83 -29.29 52.33 0.75
C GLN A 83 -30.77 52.46 0.35
#